data_AF-A0A540W249-F1
#
_entry.id   AF-A0A540W249-F1
#
_cell.length_a   1.000
_cell.length_b   1.000
_cell.length_c   1.000
_cell.angle_alpha   90.00
_cell.angle_beta   90.00
_cell.angle_gamma   90.00
#
_symmetry.space_group_name_H-M   'P 1'
#
loop_
_entity.id
_entity.type
_entity.pdbx_description
1 polymer ?
#
loop_
_entity_poly.entity_id
_entity_poly.type
_entity_poly.pdbx_seq_one_letter_code
_entity_poly.pdbx_strand_id
1 'polypeptide(L)'
;MPELPAVRRPSGELEAQVLAALWAADRPLTPQDVQLALGGDLARTTIATILARLHDKGTVERTRAGRAYAYTPTVQDPAGLAARRMRTELEREQDRSTVLARFVSDLSDDDERLLRELLGDGPANGQAAGRQAAGGQSGGHQ
;
A
#
# COMPACT_ATOMS: atom_id res chain seq x y z
N MET A 1 9.83 -30.92 20.89
CA MET A 1 9.05 -29.73 20.51
C MET A 1 9.21 -29.55 19.01
N PRO A 2 8.16 -29.73 18.18
CA PRO A 2 8.29 -29.46 16.75
C PRO A 2 8.18 -27.95 16.53
N GLU A 3 9.21 -27.35 15.92
CA GLU A 3 9.17 -25.98 15.43
C GLU A 3 8.25 -25.93 14.20
N LEU A 4 7.18 -25.14 14.28
CA LEU A 4 6.23 -24.95 13.18
C LEU A 4 6.92 -24.17 12.04
N PRO A 5 6.78 -24.59 10.77
CA PRO A 5 7.37 -23.88 9.65
C PRO A 5 6.73 -22.50 9.51
N ALA A 6 7.56 -21.46 9.49
CA ALA A 6 7.15 -20.09 9.25
C ALA A 6 6.33 -20.02 7.96
N VAL A 7 5.01 -19.82 8.09
CA VAL A 7 4.08 -19.66 6.97
C VAL A 7 4.63 -18.53 6.10
N ARG A 8 5.10 -18.88 4.90
CA ARG A 8 5.52 -17.87 3.92
C ARG A 8 4.27 -17.09 3.54
N ARG A 9 4.09 -15.91 4.14
CA ARG A 9 3.12 -14.92 3.67
C ARG A 9 3.39 -14.65 2.19
N PRO A 10 2.37 -14.58 1.33
CA PRO A 10 2.56 -14.16 -0.05
C PRO A 10 3.28 -12.81 -0.06
N SER A 11 4.28 -12.66 -0.95
CA SER A 11 5.19 -11.50 -0.96
C SER A 11 4.46 -10.15 -0.97
N GLY A 12 3.27 -10.09 -1.57
CA GLY A 12 2.45 -8.88 -1.61
C GLY A 12 1.80 -8.51 -0.27
N GLU A 13 1.44 -9.49 0.55
CA GLU A 13 0.87 -9.24 1.89
C GLU A 13 1.93 -8.61 2.81
N LEU A 14 3.15 -9.12 2.76
CA LEU A 14 4.24 -8.60 3.58
C LEU A 14 4.72 -7.22 3.10
N GLU A 15 4.78 -6.97 1.79
CA GLU A 15 5.00 -5.62 1.25
C GLU A 15 3.93 -4.64 1.76
N ALA A 16 2.65 -5.05 1.78
CA ALA A 16 1.56 -4.22 2.28
C ALA A 16 1.69 -3.90 3.77
N GLN A 17 2.06 -4.89 4.59
CA GLN A 17 2.28 -4.71 6.04
C GLN A 17 3.47 -3.77 6.33
N VAL A 18 4.58 -3.92 5.60
CA VAL A 18 5.74 -3.02 5.74
C VAL A 18 5.39 -1.58 5.39
N LEU A 19 4.66 -1.36 4.29
CA LEU A 19 4.18 -0.03 3.92
C LEU A 19 3.18 0.55 4.94
N ALA A 20 2.29 -0.28 5.49
CA ALA A 20 1.37 0.17 6.53
C ALA A 20 2.11 0.63 7.79
N ALA A 21 3.17 -0.09 8.20
CA ALA A 21 4.02 0.32 9.32
C ALA A 21 4.75 1.65 9.04
N LEU A 22 5.26 1.83 7.81
CA LEU A 22 5.93 3.07 7.40
C LEU A 22 4.98 4.28 7.35
N TRP A 23 3.74 4.10 6.88
CA TRP A 23 2.74 5.17 6.85
C TRP A 23 2.19 5.52 8.24
N ALA A 24 2.13 4.55 9.16
CA ALA A 24 1.66 4.77 10.53
C ALA A 24 2.69 5.50 11.40
N ALA A 25 3.93 5.66 10.93
CA ALA A 25 4.99 6.32 11.67
C ALA A 25 5.19 7.76 11.19
N ASP A 26 5.29 8.69 12.15
CA ASP A 26 5.62 10.09 11.90
C ASP A 26 7.12 10.34 11.65
N ARG A 27 7.91 9.26 11.55
CA ARG A 27 9.37 9.30 11.38
C ARG A 27 9.85 8.21 10.41
N PRO A 28 11.02 8.40 9.77
CA PRO A 28 11.68 7.34 9.03
C PRO A 28 11.94 6.12 9.92
N LEU A 29 11.68 4.92 9.39
CA LEU A 29 11.86 3.66 10.13
C LEU A 29 13.03 2.84 9.58
N THR A 30 13.85 2.29 10.47
CA THR A 30 14.86 1.30 10.11
C THR A 30 14.23 -0.10 9.95
N PRO A 31 14.93 -1.08 9.32
CA PRO A 31 14.45 -2.46 9.29
C PRO A 31 14.17 -3.05 10.68
N GLN A 32 14.88 -2.59 11.71
CA GLN A 32 14.64 -2.99 13.10
C GLN A 32 13.35 -2.35 13.64
N ASP A 33 13.12 -1.06 13.39
CA ASP A 33 11.87 -0.40 13.81
C ASP A 33 10.64 -1.07 13.16
N VAL A 34 10.71 -1.37 11.86
CA VAL A 34 9.63 -2.07 11.15
C VAL A 34 9.42 -3.48 11.71
N GLN A 35 10.49 -4.19 12.09
CA GLN A 35 10.39 -5.49 12.73
C GLN A 35 9.59 -5.42 14.04
N LEU A 36 9.88 -4.41 14.88
CA LEU A 36 9.15 -4.20 16.13
C LEU A 36 7.69 -3.85 15.85
N ALA A 37 7.41 -2.97 14.87
CA ALA A 37 6.05 -2.59 14.51
C ALA A 37 5.19 -3.77 14.00
N LEU A 38 5.83 -4.79 13.41
CA LEU A 38 5.17 -6.00 12.92
C LEU A 38 5.12 -7.16 13.94
N GLY A 39 5.47 -6.91 15.20
CA GLY A 39 5.37 -7.90 16.28
C GLY A 39 6.59 -8.82 16.44
N GLY A 40 7.70 -8.59 15.73
CA GLY A 40 8.97 -9.29 15.98
C GLY A 40 9.14 -10.67 15.34
N ASP A 41 8.06 -11.31 14.88
CA ASP A 41 8.08 -12.69 14.34
C ASP A 41 8.86 -12.84 13.03
N LEU A 42 9.06 -11.75 12.30
CA LEU A 42 9.77 -11.73 11.02
C LEU A 42 11.26 -11.46 11.22
N ALA A 43 12.10 -12.19 10.49
CA ALA A 43 13.53 -11.92 10.47
C ALA A 43 13.83 -10.53 9.89
N ARG A 44 14.70 -9.77 10.58
CA ARG A 44 15.15 -8.43 10.15
C ARG A 44 15.69 -8.38 8.72
N THR A 45 16.34 -9.46 8.28
CA THR A 45 16.88 -9.58 6.92
C THR A 45 15.77 -9.66 5.87
N THR A 46 14.69 -10.38 6.14
CA THR A 46 13.50 -10.44 5.26
C THR A 46 12.90 -9.05 5.09
N ILE A 47 12.76 -8.30 6.18
CA ILE A 47 12.26 -6.92 6.15
C ILE A 47 13.21 -6.03 5.35
N ALA A 48 14.52 -6.14 5.56
CA ALA A 48 15.52 -5.39 4.82
C ALA A 48 15.45 -5.68 3.30
N THR A 49 15.24 -6.94 2.90
CA THR A 49 15.06 -7.30 1.49
C THR A 49 13.79 -6.67 0.90
N ILE A 50 12.70 -6.64 1.66
CA ILE A 50 11.44 -6.03 1.19
C ILE A 50 11.56 -4.52 1.08
N LEU A 51 12.16 -3.86 2.06
CA LEU A 51 12.44 -2.43 2.01
C LEU A 51 13.36 -2.06 0.83
N ALA A 52 14.36 -2.89 0.52
CA ALA A 52 15.18 -2.71 -0.67
C ALA A 52 14.37 -2.82 -1.96
N ARG A 53 13.50 -3.84 -2.09
CA ARG A 53 12.61 -3.98 -3.26
C ARG A 53 11.64 -2.82 -3.41
N LEU A 54 11.05 -2.35 -2.31
CA LEU A 54 10.15 -1.19 -2.32
C LEU A 54 10.89 0.09 -2.72
N HIS A 55 12.15 0.23 -2.30
CA HIS A 55 13.00 1.34 -2.69
C HIS A 55 13.37 1.27 -4.17
N ASP A 56 13.73 0.09 -4.69
CA ASP A 56 14.04 -0.11 -6.12
C ASP A 56 12.81 0.17 -7.00
N LYS A 57 11.61 -0.05 -6.47
CA LYS A 57 10.32 0.32 -7.09
C LYS A 57 9.97 1.82 -6.94
N GLY A 58 10.72 2.60 -6.17
CA GLY A 58 10.43 4.02 -5.89
C GLY A 58 9.26 4.28 -4.94
N THR A 59 8.76 3.25 -4.26
CA THR A 59 7.62 3.37 -3.32
C THR A 59 8.05 3.90 -1.95
N VAL A 60 9.34 3.74 -1.61
CA VAL A 60 9.93 4.29 -0.39
C VAL A 60 11.27 4.93 -0.74
N GLU A 61 11.57 6.05 -0.10
CA GLU A 61 12.88 6.64 -0.06
C GLU A 61 13.69 6.08 1.11
N ARG A 62 15.02 6.14 1.00
CA ARG A 62 15.92 5.75 2.09
C ARG A 62 16.89 6.88 2.42
N THR A 63 17.10 7.10 3.70
CA THR A 63 18.08 8.05 4.23
C THR A 63 19.06 7.32 5.13
N ARG A 64 20.33 7.72 5.12
CA ARG A 64 21.34 7.08 5.96
C ARG A 64 21.09 7.40 7.43
N ALA A 65 21.00 6.37 8.27
CA ALA A 65 20.80 6.46 9.71
C ALA A 65 21.89 5.64 10.43
N GLY A 66 23.05 6.28 10.65
CA GLY A 66 24.23 5.64 11.24
C GLY A 66 24.79 4.51 10.35
N ARG A 67 24.68 3.26 10.83
CA ARG A 67 25.12 2.04 10.12
C ARG A 67 24.01 1.38 9.28
N ALA A 68 22.77 1.88 9.36
CA ALA A 68 21.63 1.37 8.62
C ALA A 68 21.03 2.47 7.73
N TYR A 69 20.03 2.08 6.93
CA TYR A 69 19.14 3.00 6.25
C TYR A 69 17.81 3.06 7.01
N ALA A 70 17.25 4.27 7.12
CA ALA A 70 15.87 4.49 7.51
C ALA A 70 15.05 4.79 6.25
N TYR A 71 13.80 4.35 6.24
CA TYR A 71 12.93 4.41 5.08
C TYR A 71 11.72 5.28 5.36
N THR A 72 11.29 6.02 4.35
CA THR A 72 10.12 6.89 4.37
C THR A 72 9.29 6.60 3.12
N PRO A 73 7.96 6.49 3.20
CA PRO A 73 7.13 6.34 2.01
C PRO A 73 7.23 7.58 1.12
N THR A 74 7.37 7.40 -0.20
CA THR A 74 7.53 8.52 -1.15
C THR A 74 6.24 9.32 -1.33
N VAL A 75 5.09 8.70 -1.08
CA VAL A 75 3.78 9.34 -1.05
C VAL A 75 3.01 8.83 0.17
N GLN A 76 2.41 9.74 0.93
CA GLN A 76 1.40 9.38 1.91
C GLN A 76 0.11 9.05 1.13
N ASP A 77 -0.23 7.76 1.03
CA ASP A 77 -1.43 7.27 0.34
C ASP A 77 -2.47 6.78 1.37
N PRO A 78 -3.22 7.69 2.02
CA PRO A 78 -4.21 7.33 3.03
C PRO A 78 -5.35 6.49 2.43
N ALA A 79 -5.73 6.74 1.17
CA ALA A 79 -6.75 5.97 0.47
C ALA A 79 -6.29 4.52 0.22
N GLY A 80 -5.06 4.32 -0.23
CA GLY A 80 -4.47 3.00 -0.40
C GLY A 80 -4.31 2.23 0.92
N LEU A 81 -4.03 2.93 2.04
CA LEU A 81 -4.01 2.30 3.36
C LEU A 81 -5.41 1.85 3.78
N ALA A 82 -6.44 2.67 3.60
CA ALA A 82 -7.82 2.31 3.89
C ALA A 82 -8.27 1.09 3.06
N ALA A 83 -8.01 1.10 1.75
CA ALA A 83 -8.33 -0.01 0.86
C ALA A 83 -7.62 -1.31 1.26
N ARG A 84 -6.35 -1.24 1.70
CA ARG A 84 -5.62 -2.41 2.20
C ARG A 84 -6.21 -2.96 3.50
N ARG A 85 -6.61 -2.09 4.43
CA ARG A 85 -7.30 -2.52 5.67
C ARG A 85 -8.59 -3.25 5.34
N MET A 86 -9.43 -2.68 4.46
CA MET A 86 -10.66 -3.32 3.99
C MET A 86 -10.39 -4.71 3.39
N ARG A 87 -9.35 -4.84 2.55
CA ARG A 87 -8.96 -6.14 1.98
C ARG A 87 -8.50 -7.13 3.04
N THR A 88 -7.67 -6.71 3.98
CA THR A 88 -7.19 -7.59 5.06
C THR A 88 -8.33 -8.09 5.94
N GLU A 89 -9.30 -7.25 6.29
CA GLU A 89 -10.48 -7.71 7.03
C GLU A 89 -11.29 -8.74 6.23
N LEU A 90 -11.49 -8.49 4.93
CA LEU A 90 -12.17 -9.45 4.06
C LEU A 90 -11.42 -10.80 3.92
N GLU A 91 -10.08 -10.78 3.91
CA GLU A 91 -9.25 -11.98 3.80
C GLU A 91 -9.31 -12.88 5.05
N ARG A 92 -9.59 -12.30 6.22
CA ARG A 92 -9.69 -13.01 7.51
C ARG A 92 -10.96 -13.83 7.64
N GLU A 93 -12.01 -13.46 6.90
CA GLU A 93 -13.31 -14.11 6.97
C GLU A 93 -13.44 -15.25 5.94
N GLN A 94 -13.99 -16.38 6.39
CA GLN A 94 -14.23 -17.53 5.51
C GLN A 94 -15.39 -17.27 4.54
N ASP A 95 -16.42 -16.53 4.99
CA ASP A 95 -17.58 -16.16 4.18
C ASP A 95 -17.48 -14.70 3.71
N ARG A 96 -16.65 -14.49 2.69
CA ARG A 96 -16.43 -13.19 2.07
C ARG A 96 -17.69 -12.61 1.43
N SER A 97 -18.54 -13.48 0.87
CA SER A 97 -19.81 -13.10 0.26
C SER A 97 -20.71 -12.38 1.26
N THR A 98 -20.86 -12.94 2.46
CA THR A 98 -21.69 -12.33 3.52
C THR A 98 -21.13 -11.00 4.01
N VAL A 99 -19.80 -10.89 4.16
CA VAL A 99 -19.14 -9.63 4.56
C VAL A 99 -19.37 -8.53 3.52
N LEU A 100 -19.17 -8.84 2.24
CA LEU A 100 -19.39 -7.88 1.16
C LEU A 100 -20.87 -7.48 1.04
N ALA A 101 -21.80 -8.43 1.19
CA ALA A 101 -23.23 -8.13 1.16
C ALA A 101 -23.64 -7.18 2.30
N ARG A 102 -23.13 -7.41 3.51
CA ARG A 102 -23.36 -6.51 4.66
C ARG A 102 -22.71 -5.14 4.44
N PHE A 103 -21.46 -5.12 4.00
CA PHE A 103 -20.74 -3.88 3.72
C PHE A 103 -21.49 -3.00 2.72
N VAL A 104 -21.92 -3.58 1.59
CA VAL A 104 -22.69 -2.85 0.57
C VAL A 104 -24.05 -2.37 1.11
N SER A 105 -24.71 -3.17 1.95
CA SER A 105 -26.00 -2.80 2.57
C SER A 105 -25.88 -1.65 3.58
N ASP A 106 -24.70 -1.45 4.16
CA ASP A 106 -24.41 -0.38 5.13
C ASP A 106 -23.85 0.90 4.47
N LEU A 107 -23.63 0.91 3.15
CA LEU A 107 -23.18 2.10 2.43
C LEU A 107 -24.30 3.15 2.32
N SER A 108 -23.89 4.41 2.20
CA SER A 108 -24.81 5.46 1.76
C SER A 108 -25.21 5.28 0.30
N ASP A 109 -26.37 5.82 -0.12
CA ASP A 109 -26.81 5.77 -1.52
C ASP A 109 -25.76 6.36 -2.49
N ASP A 110 -25.03 7.38 -2.03
CA ASP A 110 -23.96 8.03 -2.82
C ASP A 110 -22.73 7.13 -2.95
N ASP A 111 -22.29 6.48 -1.86
CA ASP A 111 -21.15 5.56 -1.88
C ASP A 111 -21.48 4.27 -2.65
N GLU A 112 -22.70 3.76 -2.55
CA GLU A 112 -23.12 2.57 -3.31
C GLU A 112 -23.08 2.85 -4.82
N ARG A 113 -23.63 4.01 -5.23
CA ARG A 113 -23.61 4.44 -6.64
C ARG A 113 -22.18 4.63 -7.13
N LEU A 114 -21.34 5.31 -6.36
CA LEU A 114 -19.92 5.48 -6.70
C LEU A 114 -19.21 4.13 -6.83
N LEU A 115 -19.45 3.21 -5.91
CA LEU A 115 -18.87 1.86 -5.96
C LEU A 115 -19.33 1.10 -7.20
N ARG A 116 -20.60 1.23 -7.59
CA ARG A 116 -21.17 0.61 -8.79
C ARG A 116 -20.55 1.18 -10.08
N GLU A 117 -20.34 2.49 -10.14
CA GLU A 117 -19.65 3.15 -11.26
C GLU A 117 -18.20 2.65 -11.37
N LEU A 118 -17.46 2.65 -10.25
CA LEU A 118 -16.07 2.15 -10.20
C LEU A 118 -15.93 0.67 -10.62
N LEU A 119 -16.91 -0.17 -10.27
CA LEU A 119 -16.95 -1.58 -10.66
C LEU A 119 -17.39 -1.78 -12.12
N GLY A 120 -18.22 -0.88 -12.65
CA GLY A 120 -18.70 -0.90 -14.04
C GLY A 120 -17.65 -0.48 -15.06
N ASP A 121 -16.80 0.50 -14.73
CA ASP A 121 -15.76 1.03 -15.61
C ASP A 121 -14.45 0.19 -15.62
N GLY A 122 -14.24 -0.68 -14.62
CA GLY A 122 -13.02 -1.48 -14.45
C GLY A 122 -11.77 -0.65 -14.10
N PRO A 123 -10.73 -1.25 -13.47
CA PRO A 123 -9.56 -0.51 -12.98
C PRO A 123 -8.58 -0.13 -14.11
N ALA A 124 -9.02 0.70 -15.06
CA ALA A 124 -8.20 1.20 -16.16
C ALA A 124 -8.54 2.65 -16.52
N ASN A 125 -8.28 3.61 -15.62
CA ASN A 125 -8.00 4.99 -16.07
C ASN A 125 -7.25 5.91 -15.08
N GLY A 126 -6.72 5.41 -13.96
CA GLY A 126 -5.95 6.22 -13.00
C GLY A 126 -4.49 6.55 -13.39
N GLN A 127 -4.01 6.12 -14.57
CA GLN A 127 -2.61 6.28 -14.99
C GLN A 127 -2.38 7.15 -16.25
N ALA A 128 -3.40 7.79 -16.83
CA ALA A 128 -3.26 8.54 -18.09
C ALA A 128 -3.41 10.08 -17.97
N ALA A 129 -3.33 10.68 -16.78
CA ALA A 129 -3.50 12.13 -16.60
C ALA A 129 -2.19 12.94 -16.51
N GLY A 130 -1.04 12.39 -16.95
CA GLY A 130 0.29 13.02 -16.81
C GLY A 130 0.96 13.52 -18.09
N ARG A 131 0.37 13.34 -19.28
CA ARG A 131 1.04 13.67 -20.54
C ARG A 131 0.14 14.42 -21.52
N GLN A 132 -0.36 15.59 -21.11
CA GLN A 132 -0.96 16.59 -22.00
C GLN A 132 -0.85 17.99 -21.35
N ALA A 133 0.36 18.56 -21.35
CA ALA A 133 0.59 19.98 -21.11
C ALA A 133 1.93 20.40 -21.74
N ALA A 134 2.00 20.35 -23.07
CA ALA A 134 3.00 21.09 -23.84
C ALA A 134 2.47 21.29 -25.27
N GLY A 135 1.40 22.06 -25.38
CA GLY A 135 0.84 22.47 -26.66
C GLY A 135 0.12 23.80 -26.48
N GLY A 136 0.78 24.87 -26.90
CA GLY A 136 0.09 26.15 -27.14
C GLY A 136 0.90 27.37 -26.75
N GLN A 137 1.55 27.97 -27.74
CA GLN A 137 1.30 29.37 -28.08
C GLN A 137 1.85 29.70 -29.47
N SER A 138 0.91 29.74 -30.42
CA SER A 138 1.00 30.50 -31.66
C SER A 138 0.95 32.00 -31.37
N GLY A 139 1.58 32.78 -32.26
CA GLY A 139 1.45 34.23 -32.40
C GLY A 139 2.85 34.83 -32.53
N GLY A 140 3.36 35.24 -33.70
CA GLY A 140 2.71 35.82 -34.86
C GLY A 140 3.31 37.21 -35.04
N HIS A 141 3.77 37.56 -36.26
CA HIS A 141 3.61 38.87 -36.91
C HIS A 141 4.62 39.04 -38.05
N GLN A 142 4.02 39.39 -39.20
CA GLN A 142 4.56 40.12 -40.36
C GLN A 142 5.46 39.36 -41.34
#